data_AF-A0A6J4LTN0-F1
#
_entry.id   AF-A0A6J4LTN0-F1
#
_cell.length_a   1.000
_cell.length_b   1.000
_cell.length_c   1.000
_cell.angle_alpha   90.00
_cell.angle_beta   90.00
_cell.angle_gamma   90.00
#
_symmetry.space_group_name_H-M   'P 1'
#
loop_
_entity.id
_entity.type
_entity.pdbx_description
1 polymer ?
#
loop_
_entity_poly.entity_id
_entity_poly.type
_entity_poly.pdbx_seq_one_letter_code
_entity_poly.pdbx_strand_id
1 'polypeptide(L)' 'RRAAVAPLACPRCGSPRTALVSEFGSTPCKAHHKCLACLEPFDAFKAI' A
#
# COMPACT_ATOMS: atom_id res chain seq x y z
N ARG A 1 -5.60 -8.68 17.78
CA ARG A 1 -6.61 -9.02 16.75
C ARG A 1 -6.01 -8.59 15.41
N ARG A 2 -5.79 -9.51 14.46
CA ARG A 2 -5.17 -9.19 13.15
C ARG A 2 -6.09 -8.24 12.38
N ALA A 3 -5.65 -7.00 12.16
CA ALA A 3 -6.29 -6.11 11.20
C ALA A 3 -6.16 -6.76 9.82
N ALA A 4 -7.28 -7.23 9.27
CA ALA A 4 -7.35 -7.58 7.87
C ALA A 4 -7.07 -6.28 7.09
N VAL A 5 -5.87 -6.19 6.51
CA VAL A 5 -5.51 -5.10 5.58
C VAL A 5 -6.56 -5.12 4.49
N ALA A 6 -7.44 -4.12 4.49
CA ALA A 6 -8.34 -3.88 3.39
C ALA A 6 -7.50 -3.77 2.10
N PRO A 7 -7.94 -4.35 0.97
CA PRO A 7 -7.22 -4.26 -0.29
C PRO A 7 -7.06 -2.79 -0.66
N LEU A 8 -5.83 -2.29 -0.53
CA LEU A 8 -5.45 -0.91 -0.74
C LEU A 8 -5.54 -0.61 -2.24
N ALA A 9 -6.53 0.17 -2.65
CA ALA A 9 -6.64 0.62 -4.04
C ALA A 9 -5.55 1.66 -4.35
N CYS A 10 -4.99 1.58 -5.56
CA CYS A 10 -3.99 2.53 -6.02
C CYS A 10 -4.62 3.94 -6.15
N PRO A 11 -4.07 4.98 -5.50
CA PRO A 11 -4.61 6.34 -5.57
C PRO A 11 -4.43 7.01 -6.94
N ARG A 12 -3.60 6.42 -7.81
CA ARG A 12 -3.27 6.96 -9.14
C ARG A 12 -4.19 6.45 -10.24
N CYS A 13 -4.58 5.17 -10.18
CA CYS A 13 -5.39 4.51 -11.22
C CYS A 13 -6.64 3.80 -10.70
N GLY A 14 -6.86 3.75 -9.38
CA GLY A 14 -7.99 3.05 -8.76
C GLY A 14 -7.88 1.52 -8.76
N SER A 15 -6.81 0.94 -9.31
CA SER A 15 -6.66 -0.52 -9.38
C SER A 15 -6.49 -1.15 -7.99
N PRO A 16 -7.18 -2.26 -7.68
CA PRO A 16 -7.00 -3.00 -6.44
C PRO A 16 -5.74 -3.87 -6.45
N ARG A 17 -5.02 -3.93 -7.59
CA ARG A 17 -3.81 -4.75 -7.74
C ARG A 17 -2.59 -3.99 -7.20
N THR A 18 -2.38 -4.07 -5.89
CA THR A 18 -1.23 -3.47 -5.21
C THR A 18 -0.44 -4.54 -4.46
N ALA A 19 0.88 -4.41 -4.46
CA ALA A 19 1.78 -5.31 -3.78
C ALA A 19 2.55 -4.53 -2.70
N LEU A 20 2.68 -5.12 -1.52
CA LEU A 20 3.55 -4.60 -0.47
C LEU A 20 5.01 -4.80 -0.90
N VAL A 21 5.79 -3.72 -0.92
CA VAL A 21 7.22 -3.76 -1.26
C VAL A 21 8.06 -3.73 0.01
N SER A 22 7.67 -2.89 0.97
CA SER A 22 8.35 -2.77 2.26
C SER A 22 7.33 -2.46 3.34
N GLU A 23 7.46 -3.09 4.49
CA GLU A 23 6.69 -2.72 5.68
C GLU A 23 7.07 -1.34 6.20
N PHE A 24 8.17 -0.75 5.76
CA PHE A 24 8.61 0.60 6.15
C PHE A 24 8.67 1.49 4.90
N GLY A 25 7.77 2.47 4.84
CA GLY A 25 7.77 3.53 3.82
C GLY A 25 8.55 4.75 4.29
N SER A 26 8.10 5.94 3.86
CA SER A 26 8.75 7.20 4.26
C SER A 26 8.62 7.55 5.75
N THR A 27 7.75 6.87 6.51
CA THR A 27 7.71 6.92 7.98
C THR A 27 7.46 5.51 8.56
N PRO A 28 7.80 5.25 9.83
CA PRO A 28 7.58 3.94 10.46
C PRO A 28 6.10 3.53 10.53
N CYS A 29 5.20 4.52 10.53
CA CYS A 29 3.75 4.36 10.49
C CYS A 29 3.18 4.13 9.08
N LYS A 30 4.00 4.21 8.02
CA LYS A 30 3.62 3.94 6.64
C LYS A 30 4.30 2.68 6.12
N ALA A 31 3.62 1.97 5.24
CA ALA A 31 4.14 0.88 4.44
C ALA A 31 4.29 1.34 2.98
N HIS A 32 5.33 0.83 2.31
CA HIS A 32 5.60 1.10 0.92
C HIS A 32 4.92 0.06 0.03
N HIS A 33 4.08 0.53 -0.89
CA HIS A 33 3.33 -0.31 -1.82
C HIS A 33 3.67 0.06 -3.26
N LYS A 34 3.48 -0.90 -4.17
CA LYS A 34 3.59 -0.69 -5.61
C LYS A 34 2.34 -1.19 -6.30
N CYS A 35 1.79 -0.36 -7.18
CA CYS A 35 0.69 -0.78 -8.03
C CYS A 35 1.21 -1.74 -9.11
N LEU A 36 0.55 -2.88 -9.32
CA LEU A 36 0.90 -3.81 -10.39
C LEU A 36 0.23 -3.46 -11.73
N ALA A 37 -0.77 -2.57 -11.71
CA ALA A 37 -1.46 -2.13 -12.93
C ALA A 37 -0.76 -0.94 -13.59
N CYS A 38 -0.52 0.15 -12.85
CA CYS A 38 0.17 1.33 -13.37
C CYS A 38 1.66 1.39 -13.02
N LEU A 39 2.18 0.40 -12.26
CA LEU A 39 3.60 0.29 -11.86
C LEU A 39 4.14 1.42 -10.97
N GLU A 40 3.28 2.36 -10.57
CA GLU A 40 3.64 3.47 -9.70
C GLU A 40 3.77 3.02 -8.23
N PRO A 41 4.87 3.40 -7.54
CA PRO A 41 5.02 3.23 -6.10
C PRO A 41 4.22 4.27 -5.32
N PHE A 42 3.76 3.91 -4.12
CA PHE A 42 3.06 4.82 -3.20
C PHE A 42 3.13 4.32 -1.76
N ASP A 43 3.06 5.25 -0.80
CA ASP A 43 3.03 4.92 0.62
C ASP A 43 1.58 4.92 1.14
N ALA A 44 1.24 3.95 1.98
CA ALA A 44 -0.03 3.91 2.69
C ALA A 44 0.18 3.77 4.19
N PHE A 45 -0.71 4.37 4.97
CA PHE A 45 -0.66 4.25 6.42
C PHE A 45 -0.99 2.82 6.86
N LYS A 46 -0.21 2.32 7.80
CA LYS A 46 -0.54 1.07 8.48
C LYS A 46 -1.79 1.32 9.31
N ALA A 47 -2.82 0.50 9.13
CA ALA A 47 -3.94 0.48 10.06
C ALA A 47 -3.45 -0.09 11.39
N ILE A 48 -3.27 0.79 12.38
CA ILE A 48 -2.95 0.42 13.77
C ILE A 48 -4.25 -0.05 14.45
#